data_AF-A0A3D3S622-F1
#
_entry.id   AF-A0A3D3S622-F1
#
_cell.length_a   1.000
_cell.length_b   1.000
_cell.length_c   1.000
_cell.angle_alpha   90.00
_cell.angle_beta   90.00
_cell.angle_gamma   90.00
#
_symmetry.space_group_name_H-M   'P 1'
#
loop_
_entity.id
_entity.type
_entity.pdbx_description
1 polymer ?
#
loop_
_entity_poly.entity_id
_entity_poly.type
_entity_poly.pdbx_seq_one_letter_code
_entity_poly.pdbx_strand_id
1 'polypeptide(L)' 'HLHGMFFELDNGAGAFRPRKHTVSVKPAERLTLLVTADEPGRWAFHCHLLYHMHMGMFRVVEVA' A
#
# COMPACT_ATOMS: atom_id res chain seq x y z
N HIS A 1 2.37 3.46 -0.70
CA HIS A 1 1.69 3.91 0.53
C HIS A 1 0.21 3.93 0.23
N LEU A 2 -0.60 3.34 1.10
CA LEU A 2 -2.05 3.32 0.99
C LEU A 2 -2.64 4.05 2.20
N HIS A 3 -3.51 5.02 1.96
CA HIS A 3 -4.30 5.70 2.99
C HIS A 3 -5.52 4.86 3.39
N GLY A 4 -6.16 5.18 4.51
CA GLY A 4 -7.44 4.60 4.95
C GLY A 4 -7.31 3.22 5.59
N MET A 5 -6.45 2.35 5.03
CA MET A 5 -6.30 0.97 5.47
C MET A 5 -4.85 0.65 5.83
N PHE A 6 -4.66 -0.33 6.70
CA PHE A 6 -3.40 -1.05 6.85
C PHE A 6 -3.42 -2.32 5.98
N PHE A 7 -2.24 -2.80 5.62
CA PHE A 7 -2.03 -4.06 4.91
C PHE A 7 -1.02 -4.95 5.64
N GLU A 8 -1.11 -6.24 5.42
CA GLU A 8 -0.10 -7.21 5.85
C GLU A 8 0.85 -7.51 4.68
N LEU A 9 2.16 -7.42 4.92
CA LEU A 9 3.15 -7.81 3.91
C LEU A 9 3.30 -9.34 3.89
N ASP A 10 3.01 -9.96 2.75
CA ASP A 10 3.29 -11.37 2.55
C ASP A 10 4.78 -11.59 2.27
N ASN A 11 5.52 -11.88 3.33
CA ASN A 11 6.96 -12.15 3.30
C ASN A 11 7.29 -13.59 3.72
N GLY A 12 6.31 -14.50 3.70
CA GLY A 12 6.50 -15.89 4.14
C GLY A 12 6.53 -16.10 5.67
N ALA A 13 6.34 -15.05 6.49
CA ALA A 13 6.32 -15.16 7.95
C ALA A 13 5.01 -15.73 8.54
N GLY A 14 4.05 -16.14 7.70
CA GLY A 14 2.79 -16.74 8.13
C GLY A 14 1.99 -15.86 9.09
N ALA A 15 1.77 -16.33 10.32
CA ALA A 15 1.04 -15.58 11.35
C ALA A 15 1.77 -14.31 11.85
N PHE A 16 3.07 -14.16 11.56
CA PHE A 16 3.90 -13.04 12.02
C PHE A 16 4.17 -12.02 10.91
N ARG A 17 3.32 -11.96 9.88
CA ARG A 17 3.42 -10.94 8.83
C ARG A 17 3.30 -9.54 9.44
N PRO A 18 4.17 -8.59 9.06
CA PRO A 18 4.10 -7.25 9.61
C PRO A 18 2.93 -6.47 9.00
N ARG A 19 2.17 -5.80 9.87
CA ARG A 19 1.11 -4.86 9.49
C ARG A 19 1.68 -3.47 9.24
N LYS A 20 1.44 -2.89 8.07
CA LYS A 20 2.02 -1.61 7.61
C LYS A 20 1.02 -0.82 6.75
N HIS A 21 1.28 0.47 6.52
CA HIS A 21 0.59 1.29 5.51
C HIS A 21 1.53 1.80 4.41
N THR A 22 2.85 1.57 4.57
CA THR A 22 3.90 1.94 3.63
C THR A 22 4.94 0.82 3.59
N VAL A 23 5.42 0.48 2.39
CA VAL A 23 6.50 -0.47 2.17
C VAL A 23 7.42 0.06 1.08
N SER A 24 8.72 -0.20 1.21
CA SER A 24 9.70 0.07 0.16
C SER A 24 9.72 -1.10 -0.81
N VAL A 25 9.64 -0.80 -2.11
CA VAL A 25 9.78 -1.78 -3.20
C VAL A 25 11.06 -1.47 -3.94
N LYS A 26 11.99 -2.43 -4.02
CA LYS A 26 13.26 -2.29 -4.73
C LYS A 26 13.06 -2.35 -6.25
N PRO A 27 14.03 -1.88 -7.05
CA PRO A 27 13.98 -2.04 -8.51
C PRO A 27 13.78 -3.50 -8.92
N ALA A 28 12.85 -3.75 -9.84
CA ALA A 28 12.46 -5.08 -10.32
C ALA A 28 11.94 -6.07 -9.25
N GLU A 29 11.65 -5.60 -8.03
CA GLU A 29 11.03 -6.41 -6.97
C GLU A 29 9.51 -6.47 -7.15
N ARG A 30 8.93 -7.60 -6.76
CA ARG A 30 7.48 -7.77 -6.62
C ARG A 30 7.19 -8.19 -5.19
N LEU A 31 6.26 -7.48 -4.55
CA LEU A 31 5.74 -7.81 -3.22
C LEU A 31 4.23 -8.08 -3.32
N THR A 32 3.74 -8.92 -2.42
CA THR A 32 2.30 -9.18 -2.24
C THR A 32 1.86 -8.57 -0.91
N LEU A 33 0.75 -7.82 -0.95
CA LEU A 33 0.15 -7.19 0.23
C LEU A 33 -1.27 -7.73 0.37
N LEU A 34 -1.63 -8.18 1.58
CA LEU A 34 -3.01 -8.53 1.90
C LEU A 34 -3.68 -7.28 2.47
N VAL A 35 -4.78 -6.86 1.82
CA VAL A 35 -5.54 -5.67 2.19
C VAL A 35 -6.96 -6.10 2.52
N THR A 36 -7.41 -5.78 3.73
CA THR A 36 -8.84 -5.83 4.07
C THR A 36 -9.43 -4.46 3.70
N ALA A 37 -10.34 -4.42 2.73
CA ALA A 37 -11.01 -3.19 2.31
C ALA A 37 -12.25 -2.95 3.19
N ASP A 38 -12.02 -2.50 4.42
CA ASP A 38 -13.04 -2.33 5.46
C ASP A 38 -13.43 -0.87 5.74
N GLU A 39 -12.76 0.09 5.12
CA GLU A 39 -13.00 1.52 5.32
C GLU A 39 -13.57 2.17 4.05
N PRO A 40 -14.90 2.44 4.00
CA PRO A 40 -15.55 3.05 2.84
C PRO A 40 -14.99 4.43 2.50
N GLY A 41 -14.83 4.72 1.21
CA GLY A 41 -14.38 6.02 0.74
C GLY A 41 -13.37 5.95 -0.41
N ARG A 42 -12.73 7.09 -0.66
CA ARG A 42 -11.76 7.27 -1.75
C ARG A 42 -10.38 7.57 -1.16
N TRP A 43 -9.49 6.59 -1.25
CA TRP A 43 -8.20 6.59 -0.57
C TRP A 43 -7.03 6.79 -1.53
N ALA A 44 -6.10 7.65 -1.14
CA ALA A 44 -4.89 7.88 -1.89
C ALA A 44 -3.97 6.64 -1.84
N PHE A 45 -3.48 6.22 -3.00
CA PHE A 45 -2.47 5.19 -3.16
C PHE A 45 -1.33 5.70 -4.04
N HIS A 46 -0.15 5.89 -3.47
CA HIS A 46 0.95 6.55 -4.18
C HIS A 46 2.33 6.17 -3.66
N CYS A 47 3.35 6.58 -4.42
CA CYS A 47 4.73 6.56 -3.95
C CYS A 47 4.90 7.60 -2.83
N HIS A 48 5.59 7.23 -1.75
CA HIS A 48 5.83 8.14 -0.62
C HIS A 48 7.08 9.04 -0.80
N LEU A 49 7.73 8.95 -1.96
CA LEU A 49 8.68 9.95 -2.42
C LEU A 49 7.87 11.10 -3.03
N LEU A 50 7.76 12.21 -2.30
CA LEU A 50 6.83 13.29 -2.64
C LEU A 50 7.00 13.81 -4.07
N TYR A 51 8.23 13.91 -4.57
CA TYR A 51 8.47 14.33 -5.94
C TYR A 51 7.83 13.38 -6.97
N HIS A 52 7.90 12.06 -6.78
CA HIS A 52 7.20 11.09 -7.63
C HIS A 52 5.66 11.20 -7.51
N MET A 53 5.15 11.41 -6.28
CA MET A 53 3.73 11.64 -6.04
C MET A 53 3.24 12.85 -6.84
N HIS A 54 3.94 13.99 -6.73
CA HIS A 54 3.62 15.23 -7.43
C HIS A 54 3.74 15.10 -8.96
N MET A 55 4.62 14.24 -9.45
CA MET A 55 4.78 13.95 -10.87
C MET A 55 3.80 12.89 -11.41
N GLY A 56 2.82 12.45 -10.62
CA GLY A 56 1.70 11.63 -11.09
C GLY A 56 1.77 10.14 -10.72
N MET A 57 2.73 9.71 -9.89
CA MET A 57 2.76 8.35 -9.34
C MET A 57 1.73 8.20 -8.20
N PHE A 58 0.46 8.42 -8.54
CA PHE A 58 -0.69 8.52 -7.65
C PHE A 58 -1.92 7.85 -8.26
N ARG A 59 -2.72 7.19 -7.42
CA ARG A 59 -4.02 6.60 -7.76
C ARG A 59 -5.00 6.77 -6.60
N VAL A 60 -6.28 6.62 -6.92
CA VAL A 60 -7.36 6.51 -5.93
C VAL A 60 -7.81 5.06 -5.88
N VAL A 61 -7.94 4.53 -4.67
CA VAL A 61 -8.63 3.27 -4.38
C VAL A 61 -10.00 3.62 -3.82
N GLU A 62 -11.06 3.09 -4.41
CA GLU A 62 -12.43 3.28 -3.95
C GLU A 62 -12.91 2.02 -3.25
N VAL A 63 -13.46 2.20 -2.05
CA VAL A 63 -14.11 1.15 -1.24
C VAL A 63 -15.57 1.56 -1.10
N ALA A 64 -16.46 0.73 -1.63
CA ALA A 64 -17.91 0.95 -1.71
C ALA A 64 -18.69 -0.24 -1.13
#